data_AF-A0A2V5P9F9-F1
#
_entry.id   AF-A0A2V5P9F9-F1
#
_cell.length_a   1.000
_cell.length_b   1.000
_cell.length_c   1.000
_cell.angle_alpha   90.00
_cell.angle_beta   90.00
_cell.angle_gamma   90.00
#
_symmetry.space_group_name_H-M   'P 1'
#
loop_
_entity.id
_entity.type
_entity.pdbx_description
1 polymer ?
#
loop_
_entity_poly.entity_id
_entity_poly.type
_entity_poly.pdbx_seq_one_letter_code
_entity_poly.pdbx_strand_id
1 'polypeptide(L)'
;MAGARPAQRWRQSDPQGDAGPTAPRQAVPTAQTGVWFRGPLRHLLQRYTSAERIRRRGLLQPGTLSQVVQQHLSGRRNFGRKLYAIVAFEIWADRFFGPGTTLG
;
A
#
# COMPACT_ATOMS: atom_id res chain seq x y z
N MET A 1 9.55 -29.02 -42.58
CA MET A 1 9.96 -28.05 -41.55
C MET A 1 8.95 -26.91 -41.53
N ALA A 2 8.33 -26.69 -40.38
CA ALA A 2 7.36 -25.63 -40.14
C ALA A 2 8.09 -24.29 -39.90
N GLY A 3 7.53 -23.20 -40.45
CA GLY A 3 8.02 -21.84 -40.24
C GLY A 3 6.86 -20.87 -40.45
N ALA A 4 6.02 -20.73 -39.42
CA ALA A 4 4.92 -19.78 -39.38
C ALA A 4 5.41 -18.33 -39.45
N ARG A 5 4.75 -17.48 -40.25
CA ARG A 5 4.88 -16.01 -40.19
C ARG A 5 3.63 -15.44 -39.49
N PRO A 6 3.76 -14.60 -38.46
CA PRO A 6 2.63 -14.21 -37.63
C PRO A 6 1.99 -12.87 -38.03
N ALA A 7 0.76 -12.70 -37.54
CA ALA A 7 0.14 -11.45 -37.10
C ALA A 7 -0.29 -10.44 -38.18
N GLN A 8 -1.32 -10.75 -38.95
CA GLN A 8 -2.16 -9.72 -39.60
C GLN A 8 -3.62 -10.18 -39.78
N ARG A 9 -4.41 -10.25 -38.70
CA ARG A 9 -5.88 -10.29 -38.87
C ARG A 9 -6.64 -10.01 -37.57
N TRP A 10 -6.61 -8.77 -37.10
CA TRP A 10 -7.64 -8.30 -36.16
C TRP A 10 -8.19 -6.96 -36.65
N ARG A 11 -9.09 -7.05 -37.64
CA ARG A 11 -10.05 -5.98 -37.93
C ARG A 11 -11.30 -6.57 -38.59
N GLN A 12 -12.44 -6.39 -37.91
CA GLN A 12 -13.83 -6.39 -38.41
C GLN A 12 -14.26 -7.70 -39.11
N SER A 13 -15.13 -8.53 -38.59
CA SER A 13 -16.44 -8.25 -37.98
C SER A 13 -16.96 -9.55 -37.35
N ASP A 14 -17.44 -9.52 -36.11
CA ASP A 14 -18.40 -10.51 -35.61
C ASP A 14 -19.49 -9.76 -34.84
N PRO A 15 -20.76 -9.85 -35.29
CA PRO A 15 -21.90 -9.26 -34.59
C PRO A 15 -22.43 -10.27 -33.56
N GLN A 16 -22.49 -9.86 -32.30
CA GLN A 16 -23.23 -10.51 -31.21
C GLN A 16 -22.87 -11.98 -30.90
N GLY A 17 -21.87 -12.18 -30.05
CA GLY A 17 -21.59 -13.46 -29.39
C GLY A 17 -20.69 -13.24 -28.18
N ASP A 18 -21.30 -13.38 -27.00
CA ASP A 18 -20.66 -13.57 -25.70
C ASP A 18 -19.91 -12.35 -25.15
N ALA A 19 -20.59 -11.63 -24.26
CA ALA A 19 -19.95 -10.76 -23.29
C ALA A 19 -18.95 -11.59 -22.47
N GLY A 20 -17.70 -11.66 -22.94
CA GLY A 20 -16.58 -12.09 -22.13
C GLY A 20 -16.55 -11.25 -20.85
N PRO A 21 -16.21 -11.81 -19.69
CA PRO A 21 -16.21 -11.05 -18.46
C PRO A 21 -15.27 -9.86 -18.62
N THR A 22 -15.87 -8.68 -18.75
CA THR A 22 -15.20 -7.39 -18.60
C THR A 22 -14.91 -7.25 -17.11
N ALA A 23 -13.95 -8.04 -16.63
CA ALA A 23 -13.42 -7.87 -15.30
C ALA A 23 -12.87 -6.43 -15.22
N PRO A 24 -13.33 -5.61 -14.25
CA PRO A 24 -12.84 -4.26 -14.12
C PRO A 24 -11.33 -4.32 -13.92
N ARG A 25 -10.56 -3.49 -14.65
CA ARG A 25 -9.11 -3.35 -14.49
C ARG A 25 -8.81 -3.05 -13.02
N GLN A 26 -8.52 -4.11 -12.29
CA GLN A 26 -8.03 -4.17 -10.92
C GLN A 26 -8.43 -2.94 -10.09
N ALA A 27 -9.68 -2.91 -9.62
CA ALA A 27 -9.99 -2.13 -8.45
C ALA A 27 -9.14 -2.69 -7.31
N VAL A 28 -7.96 -2.11 -7.07
CA VAL A 28 -7.12 -2.44 -5.91
C VAL A 28 -8.02 -2.20 -4.70
N PRO A 29 -8.41 -3.23 -3.93
CA PRO A 29 -9.39 -3.04 -2.87
C PRO A 29 -8.73 -2.20 -1.78
N THR A 30 -8.93 -0.88 -1.85
CA THR A 30 -8.27 0.12 -1.02
C THR A 30 -8.76 0.06 0.43
N ALA A 31 -9.83 -0.72 0.67
CA ALA A 31 -10.37 -1.05 1.97
C ALA A 31 -9.51 -2.03 2.78
N GLN A 32 -8.60 -2.78 2.15
CA GLN A 32 -7.86 -3.86 2.83
C GLN A 32 -6.75 -3.38 3.76
N THR A 33 -6.26 -2.15 3.59
CA THR A 33 -5.10 -1.68 4.36
C THR A 33 -5.37 -1.64 5.86
N GLY A 34 -6.61 -1.35 6.26
CA GLY A 34 -7.01 -1.38 7.66
C GLY A 34 -7.12 -2.79 8.25
N VAL A 35 -7.33 -3.83 7.42
CA VAL A 35 -7.35 -5.23 7.87
C VAL A 35 -5.92 -5.75 8.01
N TRP A 36 -5.05 -5.41 7.06
CA TRP A 36 -3.67 -5.92 7.04
C TRP A 36 -2.84 -5.39 8.20
N PHE A 37 -2.97 -4.10 8.56
CA PHE A 37 -2.26 -3.54 9.70
C PHE A 37 -2.81 -3.96 11.07
N ARG A 38 -4.04 -4.49 11.13
CA ARG A 38 -4.58 -5.14 12.34
C ARG A 38 -4.18 -6.61 12.45
N GLY A 39 -3.77 -7.23 11.35
CA GLY A 39 -3.33 -8.62 11.30
C GLY A 39 -1.86 -8.75 10.86
N PRO A 40 -1.58 -9.34 9.69
CA PRO A 40 -0.23 -9.80 9.32
C PRO A 40 0.82 -8.69 9.27
N LEU A 41 0.45 -7.45 8.96
CA LEU A 41 1.38 -6.31 8.86
C LEU A 41 1.48 -5.47 10.13
N ARG A 42 0.85 -5.90 11.23
CA ARG A 42 0.87 -5.17 12.51
C ARG A 42 2.29 -4.89 13.01
N HIS A 43 3.19 -5.86 12.87
CA HIS A 43 4.59 -5.73 13.28
C HIS A 43 5.34 -4.66 12.47
N LEU A 44 5.10 -4.57 11.15
CA LEU A 44 5.67 -3.51 10.32
C LEU A 44 5.14 -2.13 10.73
N LEU A 45 3.83 -2.02 10.95
CA LEU A 45 3.24 -0.78 11.44
C LEU A 45 3.92 -0.32 12.73
N GLN A 46 4.01 -1.20 13.73
CA GLN A 46 4.63 -0.88 15.02
C GLN A 46 6.12 -0.52 14.89
N ARG A 47 6.86 -1.21 14.03
CA ARG A 47 8.29 -0.94 13.78
C ARG A 47 8.51 0.45 13.20
N TYR A 48 7.76 0.81 12.15
CA TYR A 48 7.94 2.08 11.44
C TYR A 48 7.26 3.27 12.11
N THR A 49 6.31 3.02 13.01
CA THR A 49 5.65 4.08 13.80
C THR A 49 6.14 4.14 15.26
N SER A 50 7.27 3.51 15.58
CA SER A 50 7.81 3.53 16.93
C SER A 50 8.18 4.96 17.36
N ALA A 51 7.88 5.31 18.60
CA ALA A 51 8.11 6.67 19.09
C ALA A 51 9.59 7.09 18.95
N GLU A 52 10.53 6.17 19.18
CA GLU A 52 11.97 6.41 19.04
C GLU A 52 12.35 6.78 17.60
N ARG A 53 11.87 6.01 16.62
CA ARG A 53 12.12 6.26 15.18
C ARG A 53 11.53 7.59 14.74
N ILE A 54 10.30 7.86 15.15
CA ILE A 54 9.57 9.06 14.76
C ILE A 54 10.21 10.31 15.37
N ARG A 55 10.66 10.23 16.64
CA ARG A 55 11.44 11.29 17.28
C ARG A 55 12.72 11.58 16.51
N ARG A 56 13.48 10.52 16.17
CA ARG A 56 14.72 10.68 15.41
C ARG A 56 14.46 11.32 14.04
N ARG A 57 13.42 10.90 13.33
CA ARG A 57 13.06 11.46 12.02
C ARG A 57 12.71 12.95 12.12
N GLY A 58 12.03 13.37 13.19
CA GLY A 58 11.70 14.78 13.46
C GLY A 58 10.50 15.35 12.68
N LEU A 59 9.89 14.58 11.77
CA LEU A 59 8.83 15.07 10.88
C LEU A 59 7.40 14.91 11.41
N LEU A 60 7.18 13.98 12.35
CA LEU A 60 5.86 13.66 12.90
C LEU A 60 5.89 13.73 14.42
N GLN A 61 4.75 14.08 15.01
CA GLN A 61 4.59 14.11 16.47
C GLN A 61 4.38 12.69 17.02
N PRO A 62 5.33 12.15 17.82
CA PRO A 62 5.26 10.75 18.27
C PRO A 62 4.02 10.44 19.12
N GLY A 63 3.59 11.38 19.97
CA GLY A 63 2.43 11.21 20.84
C GLY A 63 1.14 11.07 20.05
N THR A 64 0.89 12.00 19.12
CA THR A 64 -0.28 11.96 18.23
C THR A 64 -0.29 10.71 17.36
N LEU A 65 0.86 10.33 16.79
CA LEU A 65 0.94 9.14 15.96
C LEU A 65 0.66 7.86 16.77
N SER A 66 1.18 7.76 17.98
CA SER A 66 0.93 6.61 18.88
C SER A 66 -0.57 6.46 19.17
N GLN A 67 -1.27 7.57 19.43
CA GLN A 67 -2.72 7.56 19.64
C GLN A 67 -3.48 7.11 18.39
N VAL A 68 -3.10 7.60 17.21
CA VAL A 68 -3.71 7.20 15.93
C VAL A 68 -3.53 5.71 15.66
N VAL A 69 -2.32 5.18 15.90
CA VAL A 69 -2.02 3.76 15.77
C VAL A 69 -2.85 2.93 16.75
N GLN A 70 -2.97 3.34 18.02
CA GLN A 70 -3.80 2.63 19.00
C GLN A 70 -5.29 2.63 18.63
N GLN A 71 -5.82 3.78 18.20
CA GLN A 71 -7.21 3.86 17.73
C GLN A 71 -7.46 2.99 16.50
N HIS A 72 -6.46 2.86 15.63
CA HIS A 72 -6.52 1.97 14.47
C HIS A 72 -6.50 0.49 14.87
N LEU A 73 -5.53 0.10 15.70
CA LEU A 73 -5.34 -1.29 16.12
C LEU A 73 -6.52 -1.81 16.96
N SER A 74 -7.12 -0.95 17.79
CA SER A 74 -8.33 -1.27 18.56
C SER A 74 -9.61 -1.34 17.72
N GLY A 75 -9.56 -0.99 16.42
CA GLY A 75 -10.73 -0.96 15.56
C GLY A 75 -11.70 0.20 15.84
N ARG A 76 -11.40 1.09 16.79
CA ARG A 76 -12.23 2.26 17.11
C ARG A 76 -12.36 3.23 15.93
N ARG A 77 -11.30 3.38 15.14
CA ARG A 77 -11.27 4.24 13.94
C ARG A 77 -10.42 3.62 12.84
N ASN A 78 -10.82 3.79 11.58
CA ASN A 78 -10.02 3.33 10.45
C ASN A 78 -9.06 4.42 9.95
N PHE A 79 -7.76 4.23 10.21
CA PHE A 79 -6.68 5.08 9.71
C PHE A 79 -5.79 4.37 8.69
N GLY A 80 -6.21 3.22 8.15
CA GLY A 80 -5.37 2.33 7.34
C GLY A 80 -4.64 3.03 6.19
N ARG A 81 -5.34 3.90 5.45
CA ARG A 81 -4.72 4.66 4.33
C ARG A 81 -3.66 5.65 4.80
N LYS A 82 -3.89 6.35 5.91
CA LYS A 82 -2.93 7.31 6.47
C LYS A 82 -1.70 6.60 7.03
N LEU A 83 -1.93 5.53 7.79
CA LEU A 83 -0.85 4.72 8.37
C LEU A 83 -0.02 4.03 7.28
N TYR A 84 -0.65 3.63 6.18
CA TYR A 84 0.07 3.11 5.01
C TYR A 84 1.01 4.12 4.41
N ALA A 85 0.53 5.35 4.17
CA ALA A 85 1.37 6.42 3.63
C ALA A 85 2.57 6.70 4.55
N ILE A 86 2.36 6.70 5.87
CA ILE A 86 3.44 6.89 6.86
C ILE A 86 4.45 5.74 6.83
N VAL A 87 3.99 4.49 6.80
CA VAL A 87 4.88 3.31 6.74
C VAL A 87 5.66 3.29 5.42
N ALA A 88 4.98 3.54 4.29
CA ALA A 88 5.63 3.60 2.98
C ALA A 88 6.69 4.71 2.93
N PHE A 89 6.38 5.87 3.50
CA PHE A 89 7.31 6.98 3.63
C PHE A 89 8.53 6.62 4.48
N GLU A 90 8.33 6.01 5.66
CA GLU A 90 9.44 5.61 6.54
C GLU A 90 10.36 4.56 5.89
N ILE A 91 9.80 3.61 5.12
CA ILE A 91 10.58 2.63 4.35
C ILE A 91 11.43 3.33 3.28
N TRP A 92 10.83 4.26 2.54
CA TRP A 92 11.55 5.07 1.55
C TRP A 92 12.65 5.89 2.23
N ALA A 93 12.34 6.58 3.33
CA ALA A 93 13.31 7.40 4.03
C ALA A 93 14.48 6.57 4.59
N ASP A 94 14.23 5.35 5.07
CA ASP A 94 15.29 4.41 5.46
C ASP A 94 16.20 4.03 4.30
N ARG A 95 15.63 3.83 3.11
CA ARG A 95 16.39 3.45 1.92
C ARG A 95 17.35 4.54 1.46
N PHE A 96 16.97 5.81 1.58
CA PHE A 96 17.73 6.94 1.04
C PHE A 96 18.60 7.66 2.09
N PHE A 97 18.16 7.71 3.34
CA PHE A 97 18.85 8.45 4.40
C PHE A 97 19.44 7.53 5.47
N GLY A 98 19.11 6.25 5.46
CA GLY A 98 19.48 5.30 6.49
C GLY A 98 18.41 5.15 7.59
N PRO A 99 18.48 4.06 8.38
CA PRO A 99 17.45 3.72 9.37
C PRO A 99 17.29 4.79 10.45
N GLY A 100 16.13 5.45 10.48
CA GLY A 100 15.81 6.42 11.54
C GLY A 100 16.72 7.65 11.56
N THR A 101 17.31 8.03 10.43
CA THR A 101 18.14 9.24 10.30
C THR A 101 17.33 10.52 10.46
N THR A 102 17.89 11.53 11.11
CA THR A 102 17.29 12.86 11.31
C THR A 102 17.16 13.61 9.99
N LEU A 103 15.98 14.16 9.69
CA LEU A 103 15.71 15.00 8.50
C LEU A 103 15.27 16.42 8.86
N GLY A 104 15.46 16.82 10.12
CA GLY A 104 15.13 18.15 10.65
C GLY A 104 16.38 18.94 11.02
#